data_AF-A0A359HHW5-F1
#
_entry.id   AF-A0A359HHW5-F1
#
_cell.length_a   1.000
_cell.length_b   1.000
_cell.length_c   1.000
_cell.angle_alpha   90.00
_cell.angle_beta   90.00
_cell.angle_gamma   90.00
#
_symmetry.space_group_name_H-M   'P 1'
#
loop_
_entity.id
_entity.type
_entity.pdbx_description
1 polymer ?
#
loop_
_entity_poly.entity_id
_entity_poly.type
_entity_poly.pdbx_seq_one_letter_code
_entity_poly.pdbx_strand_id
1 'polypeptide(L)'
;MCHHLRLFGLSLFLMLLISACTGDLSAPATALPSAPPTLTLTLAPPTATHLPDPPTETPAPTATNTPIPSVTPTPPITTILFTGAIVPGRCVQAAIDAQDNADFLYDDVRELISSADIAVGTLNAALTD
;
A
#
# COMPACT_ATOMS: atom_id res chain seq x y z
N MET A 1 9.67 -33.66 -49.54
CA MET A 1 10.73 -32.71 -49.09
C MET A 1 10.21 -31.39 -48.50
N CYS A 2 9.11 -30.79 -48.96
CA CYS A 2 8.62 -29.50 -48.39
C CYS A 2 8.07 -29.57 -46.94
N HIS A 3 7.52 -30.71 -46.49
CA HIS A 3 6.90 -30.81 -45.16
C HIS A 3 7.95 -30.87 -44.03
N HIS A 4 9.07 -31.57 -44.26
CA HIS A 4 10.18 -31.62 -43.31
C HIS A 4 10.88 -30.26 -43.13
N LEU A 5 10.94 -29.45 -44.19
CA LEU A 5 11.51 -28.10 -44.11
C LEU A 5 10.65 -27.14 -43.28
N ARG A 6 9.31 -27.30 -43.35
CA ARG A 6 8.36 -26.53 -42.52
C ARG A 6 8.41 -26.94 -41.05
N LEU A 7 8.50 -28.24 -40.77
CA LEU A 7 8.60 -28.74 -39.40
C LEU A 7 9.94 -28.33 -38.74
N PHE A 8 11.03 -28.37 -39.51
CA PHE A 8 12.35 -27.95 -39.05
C PHE A 8 12.39 -26.44 -38.77
N GLY A 9 11.78 -25.62 -39.63
CA GLY A 9 11.66 -24.17 -39.40
C GLY A 9 10.86 -23.83 -38.14
N LEU A 10 9.76 -24.54 -37.90
CA LEU A 10 8.92 -24.34 -36.70
C LEU A 10 9.65 -24.76 -35.41
N SER A 11 10.41 -25.86 -35.45
CA SER A 11 11.22 -26.30 -34.31
C SER A 11 12.38 -25.35 -33.99
N LEU A 12 13.05 -24.81 -35.02
CA LEU A 12 14.11 -23.81 -34.85
C LEU A 12 13.56 -22.51 -34.25
N PHE A 13 12.39 -22.06 -34.73
CA PHE A 13 11.71 -20.88 -34.21
C PHE A 13 11.31 -21.06 -32.74
N LEU A 14 10.80 -22.23 -32.38
CA LEU A 14 10.43 -22.55 -31.00
C LEU A 14 11.65 -22.58 -30.07
N MET A 15 12.79 -23.15 -30.51
CA MET A 15 14.03 -23.17 -29.74
C MET A 15 14.62 -21.77 -29.53
N LEU A 16 14.46 -20.86 -30.50
CA LEU A 16 14.93 -19.48 -30.39
C LEU A 16 14.15 -18.68 -29.32
N LEU A 17 12.85 -18.95 -29.18
CA LEU A 17 11.98 -18.28 -28.21
C LEU A 17 12.28 -18.67 -26.75
N ILE A 18 12.79 -19.89 -26.52
CA ILE A 18 13.03 -20.40 -25.16
C ILE A 18 14.38 -19.92 -24.58
N SER A 19 15.36 -19.59 -25.45
CA SER A 19 16.72 -19.22 -25.01
C SER A 19 16.86 -17.80 -24.44
N ALA A 20 15.82 -16.96 -24.51
CA ALA A 20 15.88 -15.57 -24.08
C ALA A 20 15.53 -15.35 -22.58
N CYS A 21 15.25 -16.41 -21.81
CA CYS A 21 14.71 -16.31 -20.45
C CYS A 21 15.71 -16.57 -19.30
N THR A 22 17.01 -16.70 -19.53
CA THR A 22 17.98 -16.89 -18.44
C THR A 22 18.50 -15.55 -17.93
N GLY A 23 17.76 -14.92 -17.02
CA GLY A 23 18.18 -13.74 -16.26
C GLY A 23 18.60 -14.10 -14.84
N ASP A 24 19.82 -13.73 -14.49
CA ASP A 24 20.50 -13.94 -13.20
C ASP A 24 19.86 -13.07 -12.09
N LEU A 25 19.55 -13.66 -10.94
CA LEU A 25 18.96 -12.98 -9.78
C LEU A 25 20.07 -12.73 -8.74
N SER A 26 20.64 -11.52 -8.73
CA SER A 26 21.47 -11.04 -7.62
C SER A 26 20.72 -9.93 -6.87
N ALA A 27 20.36 -10.20 -5.61
CA ALA A 27 19.68 -9.26 -4.73
C ALA A 27 20.67 -8.67 -3.71
N PRO A 28 20.74 -7.33 -3.54
CA PRO A 28 21.41 -6.73 -2.39
C PRO A 28 20.45 -6.58 -1.19
N ALA A 29 20.88 -7.05 -0.03
CA ALA A 29 20.20 -6.83 1.25
C ALA A 29 20.45 -5.40 1.75
N THR A 30 19.38 -4.66 2.07
CA THR A 30 19.45 -3.33 2.69
C THR A 30 19.00 -3.43 4.14
N ALA A 31 19.86 -3.03 5.07
CA ALA A 31 19.63 -3.07 6.51
C ALA A 31 18.75 -1.90 7.01
N LEU A 32 17.93 -2.17 8.03
CA LEU A 32 17.05 -1.22 8.72
C LEU A 32 17.83 -0.35 9.73
N PRO A 33 17.60 0.98 9.80
CA PRO A 33 18.05 1.79 10.92
C PRO A 33 17.04 1.88 12.09
N SER A 34 17.63 2.00 13.28
CA SER A 34 17.09 1.94 14.65
C SER A 34 16.24 3.16 15.07
N ALA A 35 15.37 2.93 16.06
CA ALA A 35 14.34 3.83 16.61
C ALA A 35 14.86 5.12 17.31
N PRO A 36 14.00 6.16 17.45
CA PRO A 36 14.37 7.49 17.98
C PRO A 36 14.43 7.58 19.53
N PRO A 37 15.09 8.61 20.10
CA PRO A 37 15.18 8.82 21.54
C PRO A 37 13.93 9.47 22.16
N THR A 38 13.54 8.98 23.34
CA THR A 38 12.47 9.54 24.20
C THR A 38 13.02 10.68 25.06
N LEU A 39 12.37 11.85 25.02
CA LEU A 39 12.67 13.00 25.88
C LEU A 39 11.75 13.00 27.12
N THR A 40 12.35 13.06 28.31
CA THR A 40 11.63 13.13 29.58
C THR A 40 11.75 14.55 30.16
N LEU A 41 10.61 15.25 30.32
CA LEU A 41 10.53 16.57 30.94
C LEU A 41 10.13 16.43 32.41
N THR A 42 11.00 16.86 33.32
CA THR A 42 10.73 16.95 34.76
C THR A 42 10.26 18.35 35.10
N LEU A 43 9.00 18.50 35.54
CA LEU A 43 8.44 19.76 36.00
C LEU A 43 8.56 19.87 37.53
N ALA A 44 9.01 21.02 38.03
CA ALA A 44 9.08 21.32 39.45
C ALA A 44 7.68 21.69 40.02
N PRO A 45 7.40 21.41 41.31
CA PRO A 45 6.11 21.71 41.93
C PRO A 45 5.91 23.22 42.18
N PRO A 46 4.70 23.77 41.96
CA PRO A 46 4.42 25.17 42.24
C PRO A 46 4.25 25.45 43.73
N THR A 47 4.77 26.59 44.19
CA THR A 47 4.58 27.13 45.54
C THR A 47 3.17 27.70 45.69
N ALA A 48 2.41 27.21 46.67
CA ALA A 48 1.07 27.69 46.97
C ALA A 48 1.14 29.07 47.66
N THR A 49 0.47 30.07 47.08
CA THR A 49 0.22 31.37 47.70
C THR A 49 -1.21 31.37 48.26
N HIS A 50 -1.36 31.63 49.56
CA HIS A 50 -2.64 31.65 50.25
C HIS A 50 -3.35 33.00 50.04
N LEU A 51 -4.55 32.97 49.43
CA LEU A 51 -5.41 34.14 49.21
C LEU A 51 -6.59 34.09 50.21
N PRO A 52 -7.09 35.23 50.73
CA PRO A 52 -8.23 35.25 51.66
C PRO A 52 -9.55 34.80 51.03
N ASP A 53 -10.40 34.18 51.86
CA ASP A 53 -11.70 33.60 51.50
C ASP A 53 -12.73 34.63 50.99
N PRO A 54 -13.50 34.32 49.93
CA PRO A 54 -14.61 35.14 49.45
C PRO A 54 -15.88 34.99 50.31
N PRO A 55 -16.82 35.95 50.25
CA PRO A 55 -18.09 35.88 50.97
C PRO A 55 -19.01 34.76 50.44
N THR A 56 -19.70 34.09 51.37
CA THR A 56 -20.65 33.00 51.10
C THR A 56 -21.90 33.51 50.38
N GLU A 57 -22.07 33.16 49.11
CA GLU A 57 -23.33 33.36 48.37
C GLU A 57 -24.32 32.20 48.54
N THR A 58 -25.60 32.52 48.40
CA THR A 58 -26.75 31.60 48.50
C THR A 58 -26.72 30.55 47.38
N PRO A 59 -27.02 29.26 47.65
CA PRO A 59 -26.97 28.23 46.61
C PRO A 59 -28.08 28.43 45.57
N ALA A 60 -27.69 28.62 44.31
CA ALA A 60 -28.58 28.58 43.16
C ALA A 60 -29.14 27.16 42.94
N PRO A 61 -30.33 27.01 42.31
CA PRO A 61 -30.90 25.69 42.02
C PRO A 61 -29.96 24.89 41.10
N THR A 62 -29.58 23.69 41.55
CA THR A 62 -28.70 22.79 40.82
C THR A 62 -29.40 22.27 39.56
N ALA A 63 -28.92 22.67 38.38
CA ALA A 63 -29.35 22.06 37.12
C ALA A 63 -29.00 20.56 37.14
N THR A 64 -30.00 19.70 36.99
CA THR A 64 -29.79 18.26 36.82
C THR A 64 -29.26 18.01 35.41
N ASN A 65 -27.95 17.78 35.29
CA ASN A 65 -27.35 17.33 34.04
C ASN A 65 -27.92 15.96 33.68
N THR A 66 -28.76 15.92 32.65
CA THR A 66 -29.19 14.64 32.05
C THR A 66 -28.00 14.12 31.24
N PRO A 67 -27.49 12.91 31.51
CA PRO A 67 -26.38 12.36 30.75
C PRO A 67 -26.81 12.16 29.29
N ILE A 68 -26.11 12.82 28.37
CA ILE A 68 -26.23 12.57 26.94
C ILE A 68 -25.52 11.23 26.68
N PRO A 69 -26.15 10.27 25.96
CA PRO A 69 -25.48 9.03 25.61
C PRO A 69 -24.23 9.35 24.77
N SER A 70 -23.07 8.98 25.30
CA SER A 70 -21.80 9.06 24.56
C SER A 70 -21.75 7.88 23.59
N VAL A 71 -21.85 8.17 22.29
CA VAL A 71 -21.56 7.19 21.25
C VAL A 71 -20.04 7.06 21.13
N THR A 72 -19.52 5.89 21.49
CA THR A 72 -18.11 5.55 21.23
C THR A 72 -17.91 5.42 19.71
N PRO A 73 -17.07 6.25 19.08
CA PRO A 73 -16.79 6.12 17.65
C PRO A 73 -16.09 4.79 17.38
N THR A 74 -16.54 4.07 16.36
CA THR A 74 -15.82 2.89 15.84
C THR A 74 -14.53 3.37 15.19
N PRO A 75 -13.37 2.78 15.51
CA PRO A 75 -12.13 3.14 14.84
C PRO A 75 -12.20 2.80 13.35
N PRO A 76 -11.61 3.63 12.46
CA PRO A 76 -11.55 3.32 11.04
C PRO A 76 -10.69 2.06 10.81
N ILE A 77 -11.13 1.21 9.89
CA ILE A 77 -10.36 0.06 9.41
C ILE A 77 -9.79 0.44 8.05
N THR A 78 -8.49 0.21 7.85
CA THR A 78 -7.81 0.41 6.57
C THR A 78 -7.27 -0.92 6.07
N THR A 79 -7.55 -1.23 4.83
CA THR A 79 -7.13 -2.44 4.13
C THR A 79 -5.92 -2.13 3.24
N ILE A 80 -4.84 -2.88 3.44
CA ILE A 80 -3.61 -2.73 2.67
C ILE A 80 -3.35 -4.04 1.92
N LEU A 81 -3.28 -3.96 0.60
CA LEU A 81 -2.96 -5.08 -0.28
C LEU A 81 -1.49 -4.99 -0.71
N PHE A 82 -0.74 -6.09 -0.53
CA PHE A 82 0.60 -6.22 -1.08
C PHE A 82 0.57 -7.13 -2.32
N THR A 83 0.75 -6.57 -3.51
CA THR A 83 0.59 -7.29 -4.79
C THR A 83 1.84 -8.07 -5.22
N GLY A 84 2.98 -7.80 -4.58
CA GLY A 84 4.28 -8.34 -5.02
C GLY A 84 4.80 -7.63 -6.28
N ALA A 85 5.48 -8.38 -7.16
CA ALA A 85 6.05 -7.85 -8.39
C ALA A 85 5.12 -8.10 -9.60
N ILE A 86 4.68 -7.02 -10.23
CA ILE A 86 3.99 -7.05 -11.52
C ILE A 86 5.03 -6.83 -12.61
N VAL A 87 5.21 -7.84 -13.47
CA VAL A 87 6.19 -7.83 -14.57
C VAL A 87 5.46 -8.07 -15.88
N PRO A 88 4.97 -7.01 -16.55
CA PRO A 88 4.41 -7.15 -17.89
C PRO A 88 5.46 -7.78 -18.81
N GLY A 89 5.13 -8.89 -19.44
CA GLY A 89 6.05 -9.56 -20.35
C GLY A 89 6.42 -8.68 -21.54
N ARG A 90 7.63 -8.83 -22.09
CA ARG A 90 8.10 -8.02 -23.25
C ARG A 90 7.19 -8.12 -24.48
N CYS A 91 6.40 -9.18 -24.59
CA CYS A 91 5.51 -9.45 -25.71
C CYS A 91 4.10 -8.87 -25.53
N VAL A 92 3.79 -8.27 -24.37
CA VAL A 92 2.44 -7.76 -24.11
C VAL A 92 2.08 -6.56 -24.98
N GLN A 93 3.08 -5.82 -25.46
CA GLN A 93 2.84 -4.66 -26.32
C GLN A 93 2.07 -5.04 -27.59
N ALA A 94 2.41 -6.16 -28.23
CA ALA A 94 1.68 -6.61 -29.41
C ALA A 94 0.21 -6.97 -29.09
N ALA A 95 -0.07 -7.43 -27.87
CA ALA A 95 -1.43 -7.72 -27.42
C ALA A 95 -2.19 -6.44 -27.05
N ILE A 96 -1.52 -5.45 -26.46
CA ILE A 96 -2.06 -4.09 -26.25
C ILE A 96 -2.43 -3.47 -27.59
N ASP A 97 -1.50 -3.47 -28.54
CA ASP A 97 -1.68 -2.85 -29.85
C ASP A 97 -2.82 -3.53 -30.64
N ALA A 98 -3.00 -4.85 -30.48
CA ALA A 98 -4.09 -5.59 -31.11
C ALA A 98 -5.46 -5.33 -30.46
N GLN A 99 -5.49 -5.01 -29.17
CA GLN A 99 -6.72 -4.78 -28.40
C GLN A 99 -7.05 -3.30 -28.23
N ASP A 100 -6.11 -2.41 -28.54
CA ASP A 100 -6.14 -0.98 -28.24
C ASP A 100 -6.52 -0.70 -26.77
N ASN A 101 -6.02 -1.56 -25.87
CA ASN A 101 -6.37 -1.54 -24.46
C ASN A 101 -5.17 -1.99 -23.62
N ALA A 102 -4.57 -1.08 -22.86
CA ALA A 102 -3.47 -1.40 -21.95
C ALA A 102 -3.95 -2.02 -20.63
N ASP A 103 -5.21 -1.79 -20.25
CA ASP A 103 -5.78 -2.23 -18.97
C ASP A 103 -6.03 -3.74 -18.93
N PHE A 104 -6.07 -4.41 -20.09
CA PHE A 104 -6.34 -5.85 -20.18
C PHE A 104 -5.36 -6.70 -19.36
N LEU A 105 -4.14 -6.18 -19.09
CA LEU A 105 -3.14 -6.83 -18.23
C LEU A 105 -3.61 -6.99 -16.78
N TYR A 106 -4.58 -6.20 -16.37
CA TYR A 106 -5.08 -6.14 -15.01
C TYR A 106 -6.49 -6.68 -14.88
N ASP A 107 -7.17 -7.11 -15.94
CA ASP A 107 -8.60 -7.45 -15.89
C ASP A 107 -8.94 -8.47 -14.80
N ASP A 108 -8.09 -9.49 -14.62
CA ASP A 108 -8.29 -10.54 -13.62
C ASP A 108 -8.04 -10.08 -12.18
N VAL A 109 -7.24 -9.04 -11.97
CA VAL A 109 -6.78 -8.58 -10.65
C VAL A 109 -7.29 -7.19 -10.27
N ARG A 110 -7.92 -6.47 -11.20
CA ARG A 110 -8.35 -5.08 -11.03
C ARG A 110 -9.33 -4.95 -9.88
N GLU A 111 -10.31 -5.85 -9.79
CA GLU A 111 -11.27 -5.83 -8.69
C GLU A 111 -10.59 -6.04 -7.34
N LEU A 112 -9.66 -7.00 -7.25
CA LEU A 112 -8.91 -7.28 -6.04
C LEU A 112 -8.07 -6.07 -5.61
N ILE A 113 -7.34 -5.47 -6.54
CA ILE A 113 -6.52 -4.27 -6.29
C ILE A 113 -7.39 -3.08 -5.87
N SER A 114 -8.54 -2.90 -6.52
CA SER A 114 -9.47 -1.79 -6.24
C SER A 114 -10.25 -1.96 -4.94
N SER A 115 -10.32 -3.19 -4.40
CA SER A 115 -11.00 -3.46 -3.13
C SER A 115 -10.20 -2.98 -1.91
N ALA A 116 -8.90 -2.71 -2.08
CA ALA A 116 -8.04 -2.23 -1.00
C ALA A 116 -8.03 -0.70 -0.96
N ASP A 117 -7.95 -0.14 0.24
CA ASP A 117 -7.74 1.30 0.41
C ASP A 117 -6.36 1.72 -0.12
N ILE A 118 -5.36 0.85 0.05
CA ILE A 118 -3.99 1.05 -0.41
C ILE A 118 -3.46 -0.25 -1.00
N ALA A 119 -3.01 -0.22 -2.25
CA ALA A 119 -2.25 -1.30 -2.86
C ALA A 119 -0.77 -0.93 -2.98
N VAL A 120 0.12 -1.81 -2.55
CA VAL A 120 1.58 -1.63 -2.59
C VAL A 120 2.20 -2.78 -3.37
N GLY A 121 3.04 -2.46 -4.34
CA GLY A 121 3.72 -3.44 -5.16
C GLY A 121 4.90 -2.87 -5.92
N THR A 122 5.59 -3.74 -6.64
CA THR A 122 6.68 -3.39 -7.54
C THR A 122 6.19 -3.53 -8.97
N LEU A 123 6.30 -2.47 -9.76
CA LEU A 123 6.05 -2.52 -11.20
C LEU A 123 7.39 -2.57 -11.94
N ASN A 124 7.70 -3.71 -12.56
CA ASN A 124 8.87 -3.86 -13.42
C ASN A 124 8.45 -3.71 -14.88
N ALA A 125 8.17 -2.48 -15.28
CA ALA A 125 7.71 -2.13 -16.62
C ALA A 125 8.39 -0.84 -17.12
N ALA A 126 8.34 -0.62 -18.43
CA ALA A 126 8.61 0.69 -19.01
C ALA A 126 7.27 1.43 -19.14
N LEU A 127 7.18 2.62 -18.53
CA LEU A 127 6.05 3.54 -18.69
C LEU A 127 6.51 4.73 -19.54
N THR A 128 5.71 5.09 -20.53
CA THR A 128 5.87 6.31 -21.32
C THR A 128 4.54 7.05 -21.32
N ASP A 129 4.62 8.37 -21.22
CA ASP A 129 3.49 9.28 -21.48
C ASP A 129 3.23 9.38 -23.00
#